data_AF-A0A954JK68-F1
#
_entry.id   AF-A0A954JK68-F1
#
_cell.length_a   1.000
_cell.length_b   1.000
_cell.length_c   1.000
_cell.angle_alpha   90.00
_cell.angle_beta   90.00
_cell.angle_gamma   90.00
#
_symmetry.space_group_name_H-M   'P 1'
#
loop_
_entity.id
_entity.type
_entity.pdbx_description
1 polymer ?
#
loop_
_entity_poly.entity_id
_entity_poly.type
_entity_poly.pdbx_seq_one_letter_code
_entity_poly.pdbx_strand_id
1 'polypeptide(L)'
;MLPRPIWFLVLLLLFPSATCAEELVDERLKATLQPLLQLVREEQQPCSLHCEMKVPIDGRPQWITVDIRRYDGESFDFRADHEDYAVEICRRAEESAVILPKHGIAYLATGDVHAKDNLAPTGFLSRAISEQTSLQIHLPIAQFADREVLVAMIKALPGFQFDANDNSLKIGDALVRLRENEGILKIVADDVEVTLDEGFIGQAMPLPDLLKERGVAVSTEVGREEMERQLARGLRRTLAILRPSRVLTNPEEQSRRVEHGEIRWVDGHRIALLNGSPEQLGTAHGQLLREEAIHCIDSVLYAFGTVQTVRTGRWFRLELEDAYARLSPHIPERHKIETRALAKAIDLNPDLVETLNVFPELFHCSGFAVFGKATEDGTLYHGRVLDYMTAIGLQDAATTFIVAPDDHHAFANVGYAGFIGSVTGMNDVAVSLGEMGGRGEGQWDGVPMATLMRRALEECSTLAEVKSLWADSPRTCEYYYVFADGKTNEAVGVAATPDKIEFVGPGEGHELLGDGIEDAVVLSAGSRLETLRARVQEKHGKIDEETAIWLMSRPVAMQSNLHNALFVPAKGILYVANASHSRPAAERPYIRLNLQELLRSMESPANQAAMR
;
A
#
# COMPACT_ATOMS: atom_id res chain seq x y z
N MET A 1 16.09 -2.22 -0.28
CA MET A 1 15.94 -1.83 -1.69
C MET A 1 17.27 -2.07 -2.38
N LEU A 2 17.33 -2.99 -3.34
CA LEU A 2 18.55 -3.20 -4.15
C LEU A 2 19.05 -1.85 -4.71
N PRO A 3 20.36 -1.54 -4.64
CA PRO A 3 20.93 -0.32 -5.17
C PRO A 3 20.47 -0.05 -6.61
N ARG A 4 20.26 1.23 -6.95
CA ARG A 4 19.97 1.68 -8.32
C ARG A 4 20.85 0.99 -9.39
N PRO A 5 22.19 0.84 -9.22
CA PRO A 5 23.05 0.20 -10.20
C PRO A 5 22.84 -1.32 -10.38
N ILE A 6 22.27 -2.05 -9.40
CA ILE A 6 22.05 -3.51 -9.51
C ILE A 6 20.84 -3.83 -10.37
N TRP A 7 19.74 -3.13 -10.12
CA TRP A 7 18.59 -3.17 -11.03
C TRP A 7 18.99 -2.66 -12.40
N PHE A 8 19.77 -1.59 -12.48
CA PHE A 8 20.30 -1.08 -13.75
C PHE A 8 21.09 -2.18 -14.46
N LEU A 9 21.96 -2.95 -13.79
CA LEU A 9 22.70 -4.08 -14.36
C LEU A 9 21.86 -5.30 -14.73
N VAL A 10 20.96 -5.76 -13.85
CA VAL A 10 19.97 -6.81 -14.14
C VAL A 10 19.09 -6.42 -15.33
N LEU A 11 18.84 -5.11 -15.52
CA LEU A 11 18.12 -4.49 -16.64
C LEU A 11 19.04 -3.82 -17.69
N LEU A 12 20.34 -4.10 -17.72
CA LEU A 12 21.29 -3.62 -18.75
C LEU A 12 22.01 -4.75 -19.46
N LEU A 13 22.07 -5.92 -18.84
CA LEU A 13 22.26 -7.19 -19.55
C LEU A 13 21.16 -7.41 -20.60
N LEU A 14 20.08 -6.64 -20.48
CA LEU A 14 19.06 -6.37 -21.45
C LEU A 14 19.19 -4.85 -21.67
N PHE A 15 19.80 -4.24 -22.70
CA PHE A 15 19.33 -2.99 -23.43
C PHE A 15 20.46 -2.12 -24.11
N PRO A 16 20.21 -1.20 -25.13
CA PRO A 16 21.09 -0.80 -26.27
C PRO A 16 21.35 0.71 -26.63
N SER A 17 22.58 1.13 -26.91
CA SER A 17 22.88 2.23 -27.86
C SER A 17 24.37 2.39 -28.19
N ALA A 18 24.59 2.53 -29.50
CA ALA A 18 25.67 3.12 -30.31
C ALA A 18 27.17 2.80 -30.07
N THR A 19 27.69 1.96 -30.99
CA THR A 19 28.99 1.98 -31.72
C THR A 19 30.32 2.22 -30.99
N CYS A 20 31.18 1.19 -30.92
CA CYS A 20 32.44 1.09 -31.69
C CYS A 20 33.15 -0.26 -31.39
N ALA A 21 34.03 -0.64 -32.31
CA ALA A 21 34.69 -1.93 -32.51
C ALA A 21 35.49 -2.50 -31.33
N GLU A 22 35.45 -3.83 -31.15
CA GLU A 22 36.61 -4.71 -30.86
C GLU A 22 36.17 -6.19 -30.80
N GLU A 23 36.56 -6.97 -31.82
CA GLU A 23 35.96 -8.27 -32.20
C GLU A 23 36.11 -9.44 -31.20
N LEU A 24 37.01 -9.37 -30.20
CA LEU A 24 37.23 -10.49 -29.26
C LEU A 24 36.45 -10.38 -27.94
N VAL A 25 36.18 -9.15 -27.50
CA VAL A 25 35.37 -8.85 -26.30
C VAL A 25 33.87 -9.00 -26.63
N ASP A 26 33.50 -8.68 -27.87
CA ASP A 26 32.12 -8.76 -28.35
C ASP A 26 31.57 -10.20 -28.33
N GLU A 27 32.31 -11.20 -28.80
CA GLU A 27 31.79 -12.58 -28.86
C GLU A 27 31.62 -13.23 -27.47
N ARG A 28 32.50 -12.94 -26.51
CA ARG A 28 32.39 -13.46 -25.13
C ARG A 28 31.20 -12.86 -24.39
N LEU A 29 31.00 -11.55 -24.54
CA LEU A 29 29.88 -10.86 -23.93
C LEU A 29 28.56 -11.29 -24.58
N LYS A 30 28.51 -11.43 -25.91
CA LYS A 30 27.34 -11.96 -26.63
C LYS A 30 26.94 -13.37 -26.19
N ALA A 31 27.91 -14.28 -26.03
CA ALA A 31 27.64 -15.66 -25.62
C ALA A 31 27.06 -15.72 -24.19
N THR A 32 27.57 -14.90 -23.28
CA THR A 32 27.15 -14.89 -21.86
C THR A 32 25.76 -14.26 -21.66
N LEU A 33 25.40 -13.26 -22.47
CA LEU A 33 24.09 -12.61 -22.38
C LEU A 33 22.98 -13.40 -23.05
N GLN A 34 23.30 -14.38 -23.90
CA GLN A 34 22.31 -15.04 -24.73
C GLN A 34 21.19 -15.76 -23.96
N PRO A 35 21.46 -16.53 -22.89
CA PRO A 35 20.38 -17.17 -22.11
C PRO A 35 19.44 -16.14 -21.45
N LEU A 36 20.00 -15.02 -20.95
CA LEU A 36 19.23 -13.92 -20.36
C LEU A 36 18.33 -13.25 -21.40
N LEU A 37 18.82 -13.10 -22.63
CA LEU A 37 18.05 -12.53 -23.74
C LEU A 37 16.92 -13.44 -24.20
N GLN A 38 17.13 -14.75 -24.22
CA GLN A 38 16.07 -15.71 -24.55
C GLN A 38 14.93 -15.71 -23.52
N LEU A 39 15.22 -15.42 -22.26
CA LEU A 39 14.19 -15.31 -21.22
C LEU A 39 13.29 -14.09 -21.42
N VAL A 40 13.89 -12.96 -21.82
CA VAL A 40 13.20 -11.68 -21.94
C VAL A 40 12.51 -11.52 -23.27
N ARG A 41 13.04 -12.14 -24.32
CA ARG A 41 12.33 -12.25 -25.58
C ARG A 41 11.17 -13.20 -25.41
N GLU A 42 9.96 -12.74 -25.67
CA GLU A 42 8.73 -13.54 -25.64
C GLU A 42 8.62 -14.52 -26.84
N GLU A 43 9.77 -15.02 -27.32
CA GLU A 43 9.87 -16.05 -28.36
C GLU A 43 9.34 -17.39 -27.82
N GLN A 44 8.68 -18.22 -28.65
CA GLN A 44 8.08 -19.49 -28.22
C GLN A 44 9.09 -20.62 -27.91
N GLN A 45 10.37 -20.30 -27.71
CA GLN A 45 11.38 -21.30 -27.39
C GLN A 45 11.46 -21.55 -25.87
N PRO A 46 11.62 -22.82 -25.46
CA PRO A 46 11.87 -23.15 -24.06
C PRO A 46 13.15 -22.48 -23.55
N CYS A 47 13.11 -21.92 -22.34
CA CYS A 47 14.28 -21.35 -21.66
C CYS A 47 14.16 -21.42 -20.14
N SER A 48 15.30 -21.37 -19.46
CA SER A 48 15.38 -21.49 -18.01
C SER A 48 16.46 -20.57 -17.42
N LEU A 49 16.16 -20.02 -16.25
CA LEU A 49 17.07 -19.18 -15.49
C LEU A 49 17.06 -19.63 -14.04
N HIS A 50 18.25 -19.85 -13.50
CA HIS A 50 18.49 -20.01 -12.08
C HIS A 50 19.16 -18.74 -11.54
N CYS A 51 18.74 -18.26 -10.38
CA CYS A 51 19.23 -17.05 -9.77
C CYS A 51 19.42 -17.24 -8.26
N GLU A 52 20.63 -17.05 -7.77
CA GLU A 52 20.92 -16.97 -6.33
C GLU A 52 21.27 -15.53 -5.96
N MET A 53 20.58 -14.99 -4.97
CA MET A 53 20.78 -13.63 -4.50
C MET A 53 21.09 -13.63 -3.02
N LYS A 54 22.13 -12.89 -2.63
CA LYS A 54 22.43 -12.53 -1.26
C LYS A 54 22.12 -11.06 -1.09
N VAL A 55 21.16 -10.73 -0.23
CA VAL A 55 20.65 -9.36 -0.04
C VAL A 55 20.58 -8.99 1.43
N PRO A 56 20.77 -7.71 1.79
CA PRO A 56 20.56 -7.22 3.15
C PRO A 56 19.06 -7.17 3.46
N ILE A 57 18.59 -8.04 4.34
CA ILE A 57 17.21 -8.04 4.87
C ILE A 57 17.31 -7.95 6.40
N ASP A 58 16.61 -6.99 6.98
CA ASP A 58 16.63 -6.69 8.42
C ASP A 58 18.05 -6.52 9.01
N GLY A 59 18.92 -5.88 8.22
CA GLY A 59 20.30 -5.60 8.61
C GLY A 59 21.23 -6.82 8.59
N ARG A 60 20.82 -7.94 8.00
CA ARG A 60 21.64 -9.16 7.86
C ARG A 60 21.64 -9.66 6.41
N PRO A 61 22.73 -10.27 5.94
CA PRO A 61 22.74 -10.91 4.63
C PRO A 61 21.87 -12.18 4.65
N GLN A 62 20.89 -12.24 3.76
CA GLN A 62 19.98 -13.38 3.60
C GLN A 62 20.02 -13.87 2.15
N TRP A 63 19.83 -15.18 1.96
CA TRP A 63 19.86 -15.82 0.64
C TRP A 63 18.46 -16.04 0.09
N ILE A 64 18.28 -15.73 -1.18
CA ILE A 64 17.07 -15.99 -1.96
C ILE A 64 17.47 -16.75 -3.21
N THR A 65 16.80 -17.86 -3.49
CA THR A 65 16.96 -18.59 -4.75
C THR A 65 15.71 -18.41 -5.59
N VAL A 66 15.87 -18.14 -6.89
CA VAL A 66 14.78 -17.99 -7.85
C VAL A 66 15.06 -18.87 -9.06
N ASP A 67 14.09 -19.70 -9.43
CA ASP A 67 14.11 -20.49 -10.65
C ASP A 67 12.95 -20.07 -11.55
N ILE A 68 13.24 -19.86 -12.83
CA ILE A 68 12.23 -19.57 -13.85
C ILE A 68 12.43 -20.55 -14.99
N ARG A 69 11.35 -21.20 -15.43
CA ARG A 69 11.34 -22.11 -16.57
C ARG A 69 10.17 -21.74 -17.45
N ARG A 70 10.42 -21.30 -18.68
CA ARG A 70 9.39 -21.12 -19.70
C ARG A 70 9.47 -22.30 -20.65
N TYR A 71 8.36 -23.00 -20.84
CA TYR A 71 8.28 -24.14 -21.76
C TYR A 71 7.80 -23.71 -23.16
N ASP A 72 6.85 -22.78 -23.21
CA ASP A 72 6.27 -22.26 -24.44
C ASP A 72 5.58 -20.90 -24.18
N GLY A 73 4.75 -20.42 -25.11
CA GLY A 73 4.02 -19.16 -24.98
C GLY A 73 2.90 -19.15 -23.92
N GLU A 74 2.52 -20.30 -23.39
CA GLU A 74 1.45 -20.51 -22.41
C GLU A 74 1.96 -21.11 -21.10
N SER A 75 3.07 -21.82 -21.10
CA SER A 75 3.48 -22.65 -19.97
C SER A 75 4.78 -22.18 -19.33
N PHE A 76 4.78 -22.03 -18.01
CA PHE A 76 5.98 -21.73 -17.22
C PHE A 76 5.90 -22.27 -15.81
N ASP A 77 7.05 -22.39 -15.15
CA ASP A 77 7.19 -22.54 -13.71
C ASP A 77 8.08 -21.41 -13.17
N PHE A 78 7.66 -20.78 -12.08
CA PHE A 78 8.43 -19.83 -11.30
C PHE A 78 8.54 -20.38 -9.87
N ARG A 79 9.73 -20.35 -9.29
CA ARG A 79 9.95 -20.71 -7.89
C ARG A 79 10.81 -19.64 -7.24
N ALA A 80 10.44 -19.25 -6.03
CA ALA A 80 11.27 -18.43 -5.15
C ALA A 80 11.37 -19.10 -3.77
N ASP A 81 12.58 -19.22 -3.25
CA ASP A 81 12.90 -19.85 -1.98
C ASP A 81 13.71 -18.89 -1.11
N HIS A 82 13.30 -18.79 0.15
CA HIS A 82 13.91 -18.02 1.22
C HIS A 82 13.74 -18.82 2.53
N GLU A 83 14.53 -18.50 3.55
CA GLU A 83 14.46 -19.17 4.85
C GLU A 83 13.02 -19.17 5.40
N ASP A 84 12.43 -17.98 5.47
CA ASP A 84 11.10 -17.74 6.02
C ASP A 84 9.94 -17.94 5.03
N TYR A 85 10.20 -17.86 3.72
CA TYR A 85 9.15 -17.81 2.69
C TYR A 85 9.52 -18.68 1.50
N ALA A 86 8.57 -19.41 0.94
CA ALA A 86 8.77 -20.07 -0.36
C ALA A 86 7.44 -20.11 -1.13
N VAL A 87 7.53 -19.95 -2.45
CA VAL A 87 6.38 -20.00 -3.36
C VAL A 87 6.79 -20.57 -4.71
N GLU A 88 5.94 -21.42 -5.29
CA GLU A 88 6.03 -21.82 -6.69
C GLU A 88 4.74 -21.38 -7.41
N ILE A 89 4.87 -20.77 -8.59
CA ILE A 89 3.78 -20.40 -9.48
C ILE A 89 3.97 -21.17 -10.77
N CYS A 90 3.03 -22.05 -11.08
CA CYS A 90 3.09 -22.90 -12.25
C CYS A 90 1.88 -22.61 -13.14
N ARG A 91 2.11 -22.45 -14.44
CA ARG A 91 1.04 -22.27 -15.45
C ARG A 91 1.20 -23.27 -16.57
N ARG A 92 0.06 -23.80 -17.03
CA ARG A 92 -0.13 -24.58 -18.25
C ARG A 92 -1.22 -23.91 -19.09
N ALA A 93 -1.53 -24.44 -20.27
CA ALA A 93 -2.56 -23.88 -21.14
C ALA A 93 -3.93 -23.75 -20.43
N GLU A 94 -4.37 -24.79 -19.71
CA GLU A 94 -5.70 -24.87 -19.09
C GLU A 94 -5.69 -24.87 -17.55
N GLU A 95 -4.51 -24.79 -16.92
CA GLU A 95 -4.36 -24.91 -15.48
C GLU A 95 -3.30 -23.94 -14.93
N SER A 96 -3.51 -23.47 -13.71
CA SER A 96 -2.53 -22.68 -12.95
C SER A 96 -2.49 -23.15 -11.50
N ALA A 97 -1.31 -23.15 -10.89
CA ALA A 97 -1.13 -23.50 -9.50
C ALA A 97 -0.23 -22.51 -8.75
N VAL A 98 -0.58 -22.25 -7.49
CA VAL A 98 0.27 -21.58 -6.51
C VAL A 98 0.58 -22.58 -5.41
N ILE A 99 1.83 -23.05 -5.37
CA ILE A 99 2.34 -23.98 -4.37
C ILE A 99 2.99 -23.18 -3.26
N LEU A 100 2.68 -23.52 -2.01
CA LEU A 100 3.21 -22.88 -0.81
C LEU A 100 3.96 -23.93 0.02
N PRO A 101 5.24 -24.22 -0.31
CA PRO A 101 5.97 -25.34 0.28
C PRO A 101 6.06 -25.28 1.81
N LYS A 102 6.24 -24.09 2.39
CA LYS A 102 6.35 -23.90 3.85
C LYS A 102 5.04 -24.21 4.60
N HIS A 103 3.93 -24.26 3.88
CA HIS A 103 2.60 -24.60 4.41
C HIS A 103 2.12 -26.00 3.98
N GLY A 104 2.85 -26.69 3.11
CA GLY A 104 2.49 -28.03 2.63
C GLY A 104 1.22 -28.09 1.78
N ILE A 105 0.84 -26.97 1.15
CA ILE A 105 -0.41 -26.84 0.37
C ILE A 105 -0.16 -26.26 -1.02
N ALA A 106 -1.13 -26.44 -1.91
CA ALA A 106 -1.22 -25.77 -3.19
C ALA A 106 -2.65 -25.36 -3.53
N TYR A 107 -2.79 -24.20 -4.16
CA TYR A 107 -4.03 -23.79 -4.82
C TYR A 107 -3.93 -24.16 -6.29
N LEU A 108 -4.82 -25.04 -6.76
CA LEU A 108 -4.92 -25.44 -8.17
C LEU A 108 -6.19 -24.80 -8.75
N ALA A 109 -6.06 -24.21 -9.93
CA ALA A 109 -7.16 -23.61 -10.67
C ALA A 109 -7.15 -24.07 -12.12
N THR A 110 -8.33 -24.33 -12.68
CA THR A 110 -8.50 -24.90 -14.03
C THR A 110 -9.46 -24.05 -14.88
N GLY A 111 -9.46 -24.28 -16.19
CA GLY A 111 -10.33 -23.60 -17.16
C GLY A 111 -9.61 -22.52 -17.96
N ASP A 112 -10.28 -21.91 -18.94
CA ASP A 112 -9.69 -20.86 -19.77
C ASP A 112 -9.55 -19.52 -19.03
N VAL A 113 -8.57 -18.70 -19.41
CA VAL A 113 -8.39 -17.33 -18.91
C VAL A 113 -8.43 -16.36 -20.08
N HIS A 114 -9.50 -15.57 -20.18
CA HIS A 114 -9.66 -14.56 -21.22
C HIS A 114 -9.37 -13.13 -20.71
N ALA A 115 -9.16 -12.99 -19.41
CA ALA A 115 -8.84 -11.71 -18.78
C ALA A 115 -7.54 -11.10 -19.33
N LYS A 116 -7.53 -9.77 -19.43
CA LYS A 116 -6.34 -8.97 -19.81
C LYS A 116 -5.18 -9.20 -18.84
N ASP A 117 -5.47 -9.38 -17.56
CA ASP A 117 -4.48 -9.60 -16.50
C ASP A 117 -4.29 -11.11 -16.28
N ASN A 118 -3.51 -11.74 -17.17
CA ASN A 118 -3.15 -13.15 -17.10
C ASN A 118 -1.62 -13.35 -17.06
N LEU A 119 -1.20 -14.57 -16.72
CA LEU A 119 0.19 -14.96 -16.54
C LEU A 119 0.81 -15.66 -17.75
N ALA A 120 0.15 -15.71 -18.91
CA ALA A 120 0.74 -16.36 -20.09
C ALA A 120 2.14 -15.76 -20.40
N PRO A 121 3.16 -16.55 -20.73
CA PRO A 121 4.48 -16.00 -21.09
C PRO A 121 4.45 -15.03 -22.28
N THR A 122 3.61 -15.28 -23.28
CA THR A 122 3.46 -14.36 -24.42
C THR A 122 2.78 -13.05 -24.01
N GLY A 123 3.40 -11.91 -24.33
CA GLY A 123 2.93 -10.57 -23.95
C GLY A 123 3.10 -10.22 -22.47
N PHE A 124 3.76 -11.08 -21.68
CA PHE A 124 3.84 -10.91 -20.23
C PHE A 124 4.53 -9.60 -19.82
N LEU A 125 5.61 -9.20 -20.49
CA LEU A 125 6.37 -8.01 -20.10
C LEU A 125 5.55 -6.74 -20.29
N SER A 126 4.80 -6.65 -21.40
CA SER A 126 3.86 -5.54 -21.63
C SER A 126 2.71 -5.52 -20.63
N ARG A 127 2.34 -6.68 -20.07
CA ARG A 127 1.34 -6.75 -18.99
C ARG A 127 1.94 -6.41 -17.63
N ALA A 128 3.16 -6.81 -17.33
CA ALA A 128 3.78 -6.61 -16.01
C ALA A 128 4.36 -5.19 -15.84
N ILE A 129 4.93 -4.61 -16.90
CA ILE A 129 5.60 -3.31 -16.87
C ILE A 129 4.63 -2.23 -17.36
N SER A 130 4.20 -1.36 -16.44
CA SER A 130 3.32 -0.22 -16.72
C SER A 130 4.08 1.12 -16.70
N GLU A 131 3.45 2.19 -17.16
CA GLU A 131 4.00 3.55 -17.08
C GLU A 131 4.21 4.08 -15.66
N GLN A 132 3.67 3.39 -14.65
CA GLN A 132 3.81 3.74 -13.24
C GLN A 132 5.15 3.27 -12.65
N THR A 133 5.89 2.39 -13.33
CA THR A 133 7.20 1.92 -12.91
C THR A 133 8.29 2.44 -13.80
N SER A 134 9.34 3.05 -13.25
CA SER A 134 10.48 3.58 -14.01
C SER A 134 11.14 2.56 -14.94
N LEU A 135 10.85 1.27 -14.74
CA LEU A 135 11.20 0.17 -15.63
C LEU A 135 10.63 0.31 -17.05
N GLN A 136 9.56 1.10 -17.24
CA GLN A 136 8.93 1.27 -18.55
C GLN A 136 9.87 1.82 -19.63
N ILE A 137 10.90 2.60 -19.25
CA ILE A 137 11.90 3.12 -20.21
C ILE A 137 12.69 1.99 -20.88
N HIS A 138 12.70 0.82 -20.25
CA HIS A 138 13.45 -0.34 -20.68
C HIS A 138 12.59 -1.31 -21.52
N LEU A 139 11.26 -1.16 -21.52
CA LEU A 139 10.34 -2.12 -22.14
C LEU A 139 10.50 -2.27 -23.67
N PRO A 140 10.57 -1.20 -24.50
CA PRO A 140 10.71 -1.37 -25.95
C PRO A 140 11.94 -2.18 -26.30
N ILE A 141 12.97 -2.01 -25.48
CA ILE A 141 14.19 -2.69 -25.73
C ILE A 141 14.04 -4.20 -25.45
N ALA A 142 13.22 -4.58 -24.48
CA ALA A 142 13.10 -5.96 -23.97
C ALA A 142 12.52 -6.84 -25.05
N GLN A 143 11.70 -6.20 -25.86
CA GLN A 143 10.94 -6.78 -26.92
C GLN A 143 11.70 -6.81 -28.25
N PHE A 144 12.62 -5.86 -28.49
CA PHE A 144 13.12 -5.61 -29.85
C PHE A 144 14.65 -5.59 -30.03
N ALA A 145 15.47 -5.61 -28.98
CA ALA A 145 16.92 -5.52 -29.17
C ALA A 145 17.59 -6.84 -29.60
N ASP A 146 18.49 -6.73 -30.57
CA ASP A 146 19.44 -7.79 -30.94
C ASP A 146 20.73 -7.76 -30.09
N ARG A 147 21.50 -8.86 -30.16
CA ARG A 147 22.70 -9.09 -29.32
C ARG A 147 23.74 -8.00 -29.50
N GLU A 148 23.93 -7.55 -30.74
CA GLU A 148 24.89 -6.52 -31.12
C GLU A 148 24.52 -5.17 -30.51
N VAL A 149 23.24 -4.84 -30.56
CA VAL A 149 22.67 -3.58 -30.07
C VAL A 149 22.80 -3.50 -28.54
N LEU A 150 22.68 -4.64 -27.84
CA LEU A 150 22.83 -4.76 -26.37
C LEU A 150 24.27 -4.55 -25.87
N VAL A 151 25.23 -5.26 -26.47
CA VAL A 151 26.65 -5.14 -26.11
C VAL A 151 27.14 -3.69 -26.26
N ALA A 152 26.63 -2.97 -27.26
CA ALA A 152 26.95 -1.57 -27.46
C ALA A 152 26.49 -0.66 -26.29
N MET A 153 25.31 -0.88 -25.68
CA MET A 153 24.90 0.01 -24.57
C MET A 153 25.65 -0.24 -23.29
N ILE A 154 25.93 -1.50 -22.99
CA ILE A 154 26.68 -1.84 -21.77
C ILE A 154 27.99 -1.06 -21.82
N LYS A 155 28.66 -1.04 -22.98
CA LYS A 155 29.86 -0.23 -23.25
C LYS A 155 29.61 1.29 -23.13
N ALA A 156 28.43 1.78 -23.50
CA ALA A 156 28.07 3.20 -23.44
C ALA A 156 27.72 3.70 -22.02
N LEU A 157 27.65 2.82 -21.03
CA LEU A 157 27.31 3.24 -19.67
C LEU A 157 28.40 4.11 -19.02
N PRO A 158 28.01 5.16 -18.26
CA PRO A 158 28.96 5.95 -17.50
C PRO A 158 29.78 5.09 -16.55
N GLY A 159 31.11 5.15 -16.67
CA GLY A 159 32.02 4.38 -15.82
C GLY A 159 32.18 2.92 -16.23
N PHE A 160 31.75 2.53 -17.44
CA PHE A 160 32.05 1.22 -18.02
C PHE A 160 33.57 0.98 -18.08
N GLN A 161 34.01 -0.13 -17.51
CA GLN A 161 35.36 -0.65 -17.65
C GLN A 161 35.29 -2.16 -17.83
N PHE A 162 36.02 -2.69 -18.80
CA PHE A 162 36.17 -4.14 -19.00
C PHE A 162 37.61 -4.56 -18.73
N ASP A 163 37.79 -5.54 -17.85
CA ASP A 163 39.07 -6.18 -17.58
C ASP A 163 39.07 -7.59 -18.21
N ALA A 164 39.85 -7.73 -19.28
CA ALA A 164 39.98 -8.99 -20.01
C ALA A 164 40.70 -10.10 -19.21
N ASN A 165 41.44 -9.77 -18.15
CA ASN A 165 42.19 -10.73 -17.35
C ASN A 165 41.32 -11.47 -16.31
N ASP A 166 40.43 -10.74 -15.63
CA ASP A 166 39.45 -11.31 -14.67
C ASP A 166 38.05 -11.51 -15.31
N ASN A 167 37.94 -11.25 -16.62
CA ASN A 167 36.68 -11.26 -17.39
C ASN A 167 35.56 -10.51 -16.64
N SER A 168 35.90 -9.31 -16.16
CA SER A 168 35.06 -8.52 -15.28
C SER A 168 34.68 -7.19 -15.91
N LEU A 169 33.49 -6.73 -15.58
CA LEU A 169 32.84 -5.53 -16.07
C LEU A 169 32.53 -4.66 -14.85
N LYS A 170 32.99 -3.42 -14.84
CA LYS A 170 32.63 -2.45 -13.81
C LYS A 170 31.74 -1.37 -14.42
N ILE A 171 30.62 -1.07 -13.77
CA ILE A 171 29.68 0.00 -14.13
C ILE A 171 29.34 0.77 -12.84
N GLY A 172 29.90 1.96 -12.68
CA GLY A 172 29.81 2.70 -11.41
C GLY A 172 30.41 1.88 -10.25
N ASP A 173 29.60 1.62 -9.22
CA ASP A 173 29.98 0.83 -8.03
C ASP A 173 29.72 -0.67 -8.19
N ALA A 174 29.08 -1.08 -9.29
CA ALA A 174 28.76 -2.47 -9.52
C ALA A 174 29.85 -3.18 -10.33
N LEU A 175 30.25 -4.34 -9.85
CA LEU A 175 31.21 -5.25 -10.46
C LEU A 175 30.47 -6.51 -10.93
N VAL A 176 30.55 -6.78 -12.21
CA VAL A 176 30.05 -8.00 -12.84
C VAL A 176 31.25 -8.86 -13.21
N ARG A 177 31.21 -10.14 -12.85
CA ARG A 177 32.20 -11.14 -13.26
C ARG A 177 31.53 -12.16 -14.16
N LEU A 178 32.14 -12.37 -15.32
CA LEU A 178 31.72 -13.33 -16.33
C LEU A 178 32.65 -14.54 -16.22
N ARG A 179 32.15 -15.76 -16.00
CA ARG A 179 32.99 -16.97 -16.06
C ARG A 179 32.87 -17.64 -17.43
N GLU A 180 33.99 -18.06 -18.01
CA GLU A 180 34.00 -18.86 -19.24
C GLU A 180 33.51 -20.29 -18.95
N ASN A 181 32.71 -20.84 -19.88
CA ASN A 181 32.27 -22.24 -20.00
C ASN A 181 31.13 -22.76 -19.11
N GLU A 182 30.46 -21.94 -18.29
CA GLU A 182 29.35 -22.44 -17.43
C GLU A 182 28.07 -21.59 -17.45
N GLY A 183 27.92 -20.54 -18.28
CA GLY A 183 26.67 -19.75 -18.30
C GLY A 183 26.43 -18.90 -17.04
N ILE A 184 27.38 -18.87 -16.11
CA ILE A 184 27.28 -18.17 -14.82
C ILE A 184 27.66 -16.70 -14.94
N LEU A 185 26.70 -15.82 -14.65
CA LEU A 185 26.90 -14.38 -14.47
C LEU A 185 26.84 -14.02 -12.98
N LYS A 186 27.94 -13.52 -12.42
CA LYS A 186 27.96 -13.00 -11.05
C LYS A 186 27.98 -11.47 -11.04
N ILE A 187 26.98 -10.86 -10.42
CA ILE A 187 26.85 -9.41 -10.22
C ILE A 187 27.05 -9.13 -8.74
N VAL A 188 27.96 -8.21 -8.40
CA VAL A 188 28.20 -7.74 -7.04
C VAL A 188 28.10 -6.23 -7.05
N ALA A 189 27.20 -5.65 -6.26
CA ALA A 189 27.26 -4.23 -5.96
C ALA A 189 26.84 -3.98 -4.52
N ASP A 190 27.59 -3.09 -3.86
CA ASP A 190 27.40 -2.79 -2.44
C ASP A 190 27.38 -4.06 -1.58
N ASP A 191 26.27 -4.33 -0.89
CA ASP A 191 26.02 -5.47 -0.01
C ASP A 191 25.17 -6.57 -0.65
N VAL A 192 25.01 -6.52 -1.97
CA VAL A 192 24.24 -7.48 -2.74
C VAL A 192 25.13 -8.28 -3.67
N GLU A 193 24.93 -9.59 -3.68
CA GLU A 193 25.51 -10.51 -4.64
C GLU A 193 24.39 -11.23 -5.37
N VAL A 194 24.43 -11.27 -6.71
CA VAL A 194 23.50 -12.02 -7.56
C VAL A 194 24.31 -12.94 -8.45
N THR A 195 23.93 -14.21 -8.53
CA THR A 195 24.51 -15.19 -9.44
C THR A 195 23.38 -15.70 -10.32
N LEU A 196 23.52 -15.58 -11.64
CA LEU A 196 22.59 -16.09 -12.63
C LEU A 196 23.25 -17.26 -13.36
N ASP A 197 22.51 -18.31 -13.63
CA ASP A 197 22.95 -19.49 -14.36
C ASP A 197 21.84 -20.01 -15.28
N GLU A 198 22.21 -20.72 -16.34
CA GLU A 198 21.25 -21.45 -17.17
C GLU A 198 20.60 -22.56 -16.33
N GLY A 199 19.29 -22.46 -16.11
CA GLY A 199 18.59 -23.47 -15.32
C GLY A 199 18.44 -24.78 -16.10
N PHE A 200 18.15 -25.88 -15.42
CA PHE A 200 17.71 -27.10 -16.11
C PHE A 200 16.28 -26.93 -16.65
N ILE A 201 16.07 -27.23 -17.94
CA ILE A 201 14.74 -27.28 -18.56
C ILE A 201 14.39 -28.69 -19.03
N GLY A 202 13.36 -29.27 -18.40
CA GLY A 202 12.74 -30.53 -18.80
C GLY A 202 11.45 -30.30 -19.59
N GLN A 203 10.66 -31.36 -19.76
CA GLN A 203 9.27 -31.22 -20.23
C GLN A 203 8.38 -30.69 -19.10
N ALA A 204 7.37 -29.90 -19.46
CA ALA A 204 6.37 -29.42 -18.52
C ALA A 204 5.56 -30.61 -17.97
N MET A 205 5.65 -30.86 -16.67
CA MET A 205 4.83 -31.88 -16.02
C MET A 205 3.37 -31.40 -15.91
N PRO A 206 2.36 -32.29 -16.07
CA PRO A 206 0.97 -31.98 -15.68
C PRO A 206 0.92 -31.53 -14.22
N LEU A 207 0.14 -30.49 -13.91
CA LEU A 207 0.12 -29.94 -12.54
C LEU A 207 -0.29 -30.97 -11.48
N PRO A 208 -1.30 -31.85 -11.70
CA PRO A 208 -1.66 -32.86 -10.71
C PRO A 208 -0.51 -33.81 -10.35
N ASP A 209 0.40 -34.10 -11.28
CA ASP A 209 1.55 -34.97 -11.00
C ASP A 209 2.68 -34.18 -10.32
N LEU A 210 2.88 -32.91 -10.70
CA LEU A 210 3.82 -32.02 -10.03
C LEU A 210 3.45 -31.83 -8.55
N LEU A 211 2.16 -31.64 -8.24
CA LEU A 211 1.68 -31.51 -6.87
C LEU A 211 1.92 -32.78 -6.03
N LYS A 212 1.74 -33.97 -6.62
CA LYS A 212 2.07 -35.25 -5.98
C LYS A 212 3.58 -35.36 -5.71
N GLU A 213 4.42 -34.98 -6.68
CA GLU A 213 5.88 -34.98 -6.52
C GLU A 213 6.33 -34.05 -5.39
N ARG A 214 5.70 -32.87 -5.27
CA ARG A 214 5.95 -31.90 -4.19
C ARG A 214 5.40 -32.35 -2.83
N GLY A 215 4.54 -33.38 -2.79
CA GLY A 215 3.94 -33.87 -1.56
C GLY A 215 3.01 -32.85 -0.88
N VAL A 216 2.37 -31.98 -1.65
CA VAL A 216 1.49 -30.91 -1.13
C VAL A 216 0.02 -31.28 -1.26
N ALA A 217 -0.80 -30.84 -0.30
CA ALA A 217 -2.25 -31.02 -0.35
C ALA A 217 -2.89 -29.93 -1.20
N VAL A 218 -3.85 -30.30 -2.07
CA VAL A 218 -4.66 -29.32 -2.80
C VAL A 218 -5.66 -28.69 -1.85
N SER A 219 -5.61 -27.36 -1.72
CA SER A 219 -6.51 -26.54 -0.91
C SER A 219 -7.80 -26.21 -1.67
N THR A 220 -8.63 -25.32 -1.13
CA THR A 220 -9.86 -24.81 -1.76
C THR A 220 -9.61 -24.35 -3.20
N GLU A 221 -10.57 -24.62 -4.08
CA GLU A 221 -10.52 -24.18 -5.48
C GLU A 221 -10.69 -22.65 -5.55
N VAL A 222 -9.71 -21.97 -6.16
CA VAL A 222 -9.77 -20.53 -6.47
C VAL A 222 -10.00 -20.41 -7.97
N GLY A 223 -10.87 -19.50 -8.40
CA GLY A 223 -11.11 -19.27 -9.82
C GLY A 223 -9.82 -18.89 -10.55
N ARG A 224 -9.52 -19.54 -11.68
CA ARG A 224 -8.25 -19.34 -12.41
C ARG A 224 -8.02 -17.89 -12.83
N GLU A 225 -9.05 -17.22 -13.33
CA GLU A 225 -8.96 -15.80 -13.69
C GLU A 225 -8.65 -14.90 -12.49
N GLU A 226 -9.16 -15.23 -11.30
CA GLU A 226 -8.87 -14.48 -10.08
C GLU A 226 -7.43 -14.70 -9.62
N MET A 227 -6.98 -15.96 -9.61
CA MET A 227 -5.61 -16.33 -9.28
C MET A 227 -4.60 -15.61 -10.18
N GLU A 228 -4.78 -15.69 -11.50
CA GLU A 228 -3.87 -15.06 -12.45
C GLU A 228 -3.94 -13.53 -12.37
N ARG A 229 -5.13 -12.96 -12.20
CA ARG A 229 -5.30 -11.50 -12.00
C ARG A 229 -4.61 -11.01 -10.74
N GLN A 230 -4.71 -11.74 -9.63
CA GLN A 230 -4.06 -11.38 -8.37
C GLN A 230 -2.54 -11.34 -8.53
N LEU A 231 -1.96 -12.38 -9.13
CA LEU A 231 -0.53 -12.45 -9.35
C LEU A 231 -0.04 -11.42 -10.38
N ALA A 232 -0.77 -11.24 -11.49
CA ALA A 232 -0.38 -10.30 -12.55
C ALA A 232 -0.47 -8.84 -12.08
N ARG A 233 -1.60 -8.43 -11.48
CA ARG A 233 -1.76 -7.06 -10.95
C ARG A 233 -0.87 -6.83 -9.72
N GLY A 234 -0.69 -7.84 -8.89
CA GLY A 234 0.19 -7.81 -7.74
C GLY A 234 1.64 -7.51 -8.16
N LEU A 235 2.18 -8.27 -9.11
CA LEU A 235 3.52 -8.02 -9.65
C LEU A 235 3.63 -6.61 -10.26
N ARG A 236 2.68 -6.23 -11.14
CA ARG A 236 2.67 -4.89 -11.77
C ARG A 236 2.73 -3.78 -10.73
N ARG A 237 1.92 -3.89 -9.67
CA ARG A 237 1.86 -2.90 -8.60
C ARG A 237 3.11 -2.91 -7.74
N THR A 238 3.64 -4.08 -7.39
CA THR A 238 4.92 -4.20 -6.68
C THR A 238 6.06 -3.53 -7.44
N LEU A 239 6.14 -3.69 -8.77
CA LEU A 239 7.15 -3.01 -9.59
C LEU A 239 6.97 -1.48 -9.58
N ALA A 240 5.72 -0.99 -9.59
CA ALA A 240 5.42 0.44 -9.47
C ALA A 240 5.81 1.01 -8.10
N ILE A 241 5.64 0.25 -7.01
CA ILE A 241 6.01 0.69 -5.66
C ILE A 241 7.53 0.66 -5.46
N LEU A 242 8.20 -0.40 -5.92
CA LEU A 242 9.65 -0.56 -5.73
C LEU A 242 10.45 0.38 -6.64
N ARG A 243 9.92 0.73 -7.81
CA ARG A 243 10.57 1.60 -8.80
C ARG A 243 9.56 2.58 -9.38
N PRO A 244 9.04 3.54 -8.60
CA PRO A 244 8.00 4.44 -9.07
C PRO A 244 8.54 5.35 -10.19
N SER A 245 7.70 5.56 -11.20
CA SER A 245 7.95 6.57 -12.24
C SER A 245 7.52 7.96 -11.76
N ARG A 246 7.78 8.97 -12.59
CA ARG A 246 7.34 10.35 -12.30
C ARG A 246 5.83 10.50 -12.20
N VAL A 247 5.07 9.61 -12.86
CA VAL A 247 3.60 9.61 -12.78
C VAL A 247 3.12 9.44 -11.33
N LEU A 248 3.81 8.61 -10.54
CA LEU A 248 3.48 8.40 -9.12
C LEU A 248 4.20 9.40 -8.20
N THR A 249 5.46 9.73 -8.46
CA THR A 249 6.25 10.58 -7.55
C THR A 249 5.97 12.08 -7.71
N ASN A 250 5.41 12.49 -8.85
CA ASN A 250 5.10 13.86 -9.19
C ASN A 250 3.86 13.89 -10.10
N PRO A 251 2.68 13.49 -9.56
CA PRO A 251 1.45 13.39 -10.33
C PRO A 251 1.00 14.77 -10.83
N GLU A 252 0.23 14.80 -11.92
CA GLU A 252 -0.35 16.05 -12.41
C GLU A 252 -1.41 16.58 -11.44
N GLU A 253 -1.19 17.82 -10.97
CA GLU A 253 -2.07 18.49 -10.02
C GLU A 253 -3.27 19.17 -10.72
N GLN A 254 -4.04 18.38 -11.47
CA GLN A 254 -5.18 18.90 -12.23
C GLN A 254 -6.47 18.85 -11.38
N SER A 255 -7.09 20.02 -11.20
CA SER A 255 -8.44 20.11 -10.64
C SER A 255 -9.47 19.58 -11.64
N ARG A 256 -10.44 18.81 -11.15
CA ARG A 256 -11.50 18.17 -11.96
C ARG A 256 -12.83 18.30 -11.24
N ARG A 257 -13.93 18.40 -11.98
CA ARG A 257 -15.28 18.51 -11.43
C ARG A 257 -16.23 17.54 -12.12
N VAL A 258 -17.12 16.96 -11.33
CA VAL A 258 -18.25 16.13 -11.78
C VAL A 258 -19.52 16.60 -11.09
N GLU A 259 -20.65 16.02 -11.44
CA GLU A 259 -21.87 16.21 -10.66
C GLU A 259 -21.61 15.69 -9.24
N HIS A 260 -21.95 16.47 -8.21
CA HIS A 260 -21.73 16.12 -6.80
C HIS A 260 -20.26 16.01 -6.32
N GLY A 261 -19.26 16.42 -7.11
CA GLY A 261 -17.89 16.43 -6.61
C GLY A 261 -16.85 17.26 -7.36
N GLU A 262 -15.75 17.54 -6.68
CA GLU A 262 -14.58 18.26 -7.22
C GLU A 262 -13.27 17.74 -6.60
N ILE A 263 -12.22 17.59 -7.41
CA ILE A 263 -10.84 17.46 -6.94
C ILE A 263 -10.17 18.83 -7.00
N ARG A 264 -9.54 19.20 -5.89
CA ARG A 264 -8.64 20.35 -5.77
C ARG A 264 -7.26 19.92 -5.28
N TRP A 265 -6.28 20.75 -5.58
CA TRP A 265 -4.92 20.59 -5.09
C TRP A 265 -4.52 21.79 -4.23
N VAL A 266 -3.95 21.52 -3.06
CA VAL A 266 -3.42 22.53 -2.15
C VAL A 266 -2.01 22.08 -1.76
N ASP A 267 -1.00 22.84 -2.19
CA ASP A 267 0.42 22.57 -1.90
C ASP A 267 0.84 21.10 -2.14
N GLY A 268 0.40 20.51 -3.27
CA GLY A 268 0.69 19.13 -3.64
C GLY A 268 -0.18 18.06 -2.97
N HIS A 269 -1.18 18.45 -2.19
CA HIS A 269 -2.15 17.52 -1.59
C HIS A 269 -3.46 17.51 -2.36
N ARG A 270 -3.93 16.29 -2.67
CA ARG A 270 -5.22 16.03 -3.30
C ARG A 270 -6.35 16.14 -2.28
N ILE A 271 -7.35 16.98 -2.59
CA ILE A 271 -8.55 17.18 -1.78
C ILE A 271 -9.77 16.84 -2.64
N ALA A 272 -10.64 15.95 -2.15
CA ALA A 272 -11.91 15.63 -2.77
C ALA A 272 -13.06 16.28 -2.01
N LEU A 273 -13.81 17.15 -2.68
CA LEU A 273 -15.03 17.76 -2.17
C LEU A 273 -16.21 16.98 -2.73
N LEU A 274 -17.03 16.35 -1.89
CA LEU A 274 -18.14 15.48 -2.28
C LEU A 274 -19.43 15.90 -1.57
N ASN A 275 -20.58 15.89 -2.25
CA ASN A 275 -21.88 16.20 -1.62
C ASN A 275 -23.02 15.34 -2.16
N GLY A 276 -24.13 15.26 -1.43
CA GLY A 276 -25.36 14.60 -1.90
C GLY A 276 -25.69 13.31 -1.18
N SER A 277 -26.60 12.53 -1.77
CA SER A 277 -27.01 11.22 -1.30
C SER A 277 -25.86 10.19 -1.38
N PRO A 278 -25.96 9.05 -0.66
CA PRO A 278 -24.91 8.02 -0.70
C PRO A 278 -24.56 7.54 -2.12
N GLU A 279 -25.55 7.40 -3.01
CA GLU A 279 -25.32 7.01 -4.41
C GLU A 279 -24.52 8.09 -5.17
N GLN A 280 -24.84 9.37 -4.96
CA GLN A 280 -24.13 10.50 -5.57
C GLN A 280 -22.71 10.61 -5.04
N LEU A 281 -22.51 10.46 -3.72
CA LEU A 281 -21.18 10.47 -3.10
C LEU A 281 -20.28 9.38 -3.67
N GLY A 282 -20.77 8.14 -3.73
CA GLY A 282 -20.01 7.01 -4.28
C GLY A 282 -19.70 7.19 -5.76
N THR A 283 -20.68 7.66 -6.54
CA THR A 283 -20.51 7.94 -7.97
C THR A 283 -19.45 9.01 -8.21
N ALA A 284 -19.53 10.15 -7.51
CA ALA A 284 -18.59 11.25 -7.64
C ALA A 284 -17.18 10.85 -7.20
N HIS A 285 -17.05 10.12 -6.08
CA HIS A 285 -15.78 9.54 -5.63
C HIS A 285 -15.15 8.72 -6.76
N GLY A 286 -15.87 7.74 -7.32
CA GLY A 286 -15.34 6.85 -8.34
C GLY A 286 -14.99 7.56 -9.65
N GLN A 287 -15.79 8.53 -10.10
CA GLN A 287 -15.51 9.29 -11.31
C GLN A 287 -14.26 10.16 -11.19
N LEU A 288 -14.03 10.75 -10.02
CA LEU A 288 -12.90 11.65 -9.78
C LEU A 288 -11.60 10.91 -9.47
N LEU A 289 -11.67 9.78 -8.77
CA LEU A 289 -10.51 9.08 -8.18
C LEU A 289 -10.36 7.65 -8.70
N ARG A 290 -10.81 7.38 -9.93
CA ARG A 290 -10.79 6.03 -10.50
C ARG A 290 -9.41 5.39 -10.46
N GLU A 291 -8.38 6.11 -10.90
CA GLU A 291 -7.02 5.58 -11.00
C GLU A 291 -6.43 5.35 -9.60
N GLU A 292 -6.60 6.32 -8.72
CA GLU A 292 -6.15 6.24 -7.34
C GLU A 292 -6.83 5.10 -6.56
N ALA A 293 -8.14 4.90 -6.77
CA ALA A 293 -8.89 3.78 -6.20
C ALA A 293 -8.35 2.45 -6.71
N ILE A 294 -8.04 2.34 -8.01
CA ILE A 294 -7.42 1.16 -8.59
C ILE A 294 -6.03 0.91 -7.99
N HIS A 295 -5.20 1.95 -7.78
CA HIS A 295 -3.90 1.81 -7.12
C HIS A 295 -4.04 1.32 -5.69
N CYS A 296 -5.01 1.84 -4.95
CA CYS A 296 -5.30 1.41 -3.58
C CYS A 296 -5.68 -0.08 -3.55
N ILE A 297 -6.62 -0.48 -4.40
CA ILE A 297 -7.08 -1.87 -4.55
C ILE A 297 -5.91 -2.78 -4.95
N ASP A 298 -5.09 -2.38 -5.93
CA ASP A 298 -3.94 -3.16 -6.36
C ASP A 298 -2.90 -3.33 -5.25
N SER A 299 -2.71 -2.30 -4.44
CA SER A 299 -1.78 -2.32 -3.30
C SER A 299 -2.25 -3.29 -2.22
N VAL A 300 -3.53 -3.22 -1.86
CA VAL A 300 -4.14 -3.98 -0.75
C VAL A 300 -4.41 -5.42 -1.15
N LEU A 301 -5.17 -5.63 -2.22
CA LEU A 301 -5.65 -6.96 -2.57
C LEU A 301 -4.60 -7.78 -3.29
N TYR A 302 -3.90 -7.18 -4.25
CA TYR A 302 -3.09 -7.96 -5.17
C TYR A 302 -1.61 -8.00 -4.75
N ALA A 303 -0.99 -6.86 -4.41
CA ALA A 303 0.39 -6.84 -3.96
C ALA A 303 0.50 -7.38 -2.52
N PHE A 304 -0.14 -6.71 -1.56
CA PHE A 304 -0.12 -7.15 -0.16
C PHE A 304 -0.80 -8.51 0.02
N GLY A 305 -1.97 -8.73 -0.60
CA GLY A 305 -2.67 -10.01 -0.49
C GLY A 305 -1.91 -11.21 -1.05
N THR A 306 -1.08 -11.04 -2.09
CA THR A 306 -0.17 -12.12 -2.55
C THR A 306 0.88 -12.45 -1.48
N VAL A 307 1.50 -11.42 -0.89
CA VAL A 307 2.47 -11.63 0.20
C VAL A 307 1.81 -12.28 1.41
N GLN A 308 0.60 -11.85 1.78
CA GLN A 308 -0.15 -12.49 2.87
C GLN A 308 -0.49 -13.94 2.56
N THR A 309 -0.91 -14.24 1.34
CA THR A 309 -1.21 -15.61 0.93
C THR A 309 0.01 -16.52 1.09
N VAL A 310 1.20 -16.06 0.69
CA VAL A 310 2.45 -16.79 0.90
C VAL A 310 2.79 -16.93 2.39
N ARG A 311 2.57 -15.88 3.18
CA ARG A 311 2.90 -15.85 4.61
C ARG A 311 1.98 -16.74 5.45
N THR A 312 0.67 -16.70 5.23
CA THR A 312 -0.34 -17.37 6.06
C THR A 312 -0.73 -18.74 5.53
N GLY A 313 -0.46 -19.02 4.26
CA GLY A 313 -0.96 -20.21 3.57
C GLY A 313 -2.43 -20.08 3.15
N ARG A 314 -3.12 -19.01 3.55
CA ARG A 314 -4.55 -18.82 3.27
C ARG A 314 -4.71 -17.82 2.13
N TRP A 315 -5.58 -18.13 1.17
CA TRP A 315 -5.85 -17.21 0.06
C TRP A 315 -6.48 -15.93 0.59
N PHE A 316 -5.72 -14.83 0.54
CA PHE A 316 -6.07 -13.59 1.25
C PHE A 316 -7.46 -13.04 0.88
N ARG A 317 -7.87 -13.18 -0.38
CA ARG A 317 -9.19 -12.77 -0.84
C ARG A 317 -10.32 -13.51 -0.11
N LEU A 318 -10.17 -14.82 0.14
CA LEU A 318 -11.16 -15.61 0.88
C LEU A 318 -11.22 -15.18 2.35
N GLU A 319 -10.09 -14.82 2.96
CA GLU A 319 -10.07 -14.30 4.35
C GLU A 319 -10.84 -12.97 4.44
N LEU A 320 -10.66 -12.08 3.47
CA LEU A 320 -11.42 -10.83 3.43
C LEU A 320 -12.92 -11.07 3.19
N GLU A 321 -13.30 -12.03 2.35
CA GLU A 321 -14.70 -12.39 2.11
C GLU A 321 -15.36 -12.95 3.38
N ASP A 322 -14.65 -13.79 4.14
CA ASP A 322 -15.12 -14.29 5.44
C ASP A 322 -15.30 -13.15 6.45
N ALA A 323 -14.33 -12.23 6.53
CA ALA A 323 -14.44 -11.03 7.35
C ALA A 323 -15.66 -10.18 6.94
N TYR A 324 -15.81 -9.92 5.65
CA TYR A 324 -16.94 -9.13 5.14
C TYR A 324 -18.28 -9.80 5.44
N ALA A 325 -18.40 -11.13 5.30
CA ALA A 325 -19.63 -11.84 5.59
C ALA A 325 -20.10 -11.64 7.05
N ARG A 326 -19.16 -11.58 8.00
CA ARG A 326 -19.43 -11.35 9.43
C ARG A 326 -19.71 -9.88 9.76
N LEU A 327 -19.04 -8.97 9.07
CA LEU A 327 -19.16 -7.52 9.29
C LEU A 327 -20.37 -6.90 8.58
N SER A 328 -20.73 -7.40 7.40
CA SER A 328 -21.77 -6.82 6.52
C SER A 328 -23.13 -6.61 7.20
N PRO A 329 -23.64 -7.53 8.06
CA PRO A 329 -24.89 -7.30 8.80
C PRO A 329 -24.89 -6.04 9.67
N HIS A 330 -23.71 -5.56 10.07
CA HIS A 330 -23.53 -4.40 10.95
C HIS A 330 -23.21 -3.10 10.22
N ILE A 331 -23.02 -3.15 8.89
CA ILE A 331 -22.76 -1.97 8.05
C ILE A 331 -24.09 -1.32 7.64
N PRO A 332 -24.30 -0.02 7.90
CA PRO A 332 -25.51 0.69 7.48
C PRO A 332 -25.74 0.61 5.97
N GLU A 333 -27.00 0.44 5.55
CA GLU A 333 -27.33 0.30 4.12
C GLU A 333 -26.88 1.52 3.29
N ARG A 334 -26.90 2.73 3.88
CA ARG A 334 -26.39 3.94 3.21
C ARG A 334 -24.92 3.81 2.81
N HIS A 335 -24.07 3.21 3.65
CA HIS A 335 -22.66 3.00 3.34
C HIS A 335 -22.47 1.90 2.28
N LYS A 336 -23.34 0.87 2.26
CA LYS A 336 -23.35 -0.12 1.17
C LYS A 336 -23.75 0.51 -0.16
N ILE A 337 -24.77 1.38 -0.18
CA ILE A 337 -25.18 2.13 -1.38
C ILE A 337 -24.02 2.98 -1.91
N GLU A 338 -23.34 3.74 -1.04
CA GLU A 338 -22.16 4.54 -1.42
C GLU A 338 -21.06 3.65 -2.01
N THR A 339 -20.78 2.52 -1.37
CA THR A 339 -19.74 1.57 -1.83
C THR A 339 -20.07 0.94 -3.19
N ARG A 340 -21.33 0.54 -3.40
CA ARG A 340 -21.79 -0.02 -4.68
C ARG A 340 -21.78 1.02 -5.80
N ALA A 341 -22.14 2.27 -5.51
CA ALA A 341 -22.07 3.35 -6.48
C ALA A 341 -20.61 3.67 -6.87
N LEU A 342 -19.70 3.68 -5.89
CA LEU A 342 -18.26 3.75 -6.13
C LEU A 342 -17.79 2.60 -7.02
N ALA A 343 -18.14 1.36 -6.69
CA ALA A 343 -17.77 0.18 -7.48
C ALA A 343 -18.21 0.28 -8.94
N LYS A 344 -19.46 0.70 -9.16
CA LYS A 344 -20.02 0.94 -10.49
C LYS A 344 -19.25 2.03 -11.24
N ALA A 345 -18.92 3.14 -10.58
CA ALA A 345 -18.21 4.26 -11.21
C ALA A 345 -16.77 3.92 -11.61
N ILE A 346 -16.11 3.00 -10.89
CA ILE A 346 -14.76 2.52 -11.23
C ILE A 346 -14.75 1.26 -12.10
N ASP A 347 -15.93 0.74 -12.47
CA ASP A 347 -16.12 -0.47 -13.28
C ASP A 347 -15.53 -1.73 -12.62
N LEU A 348 -15.87 -1.96 -11.35
CA LEU A 348 -15.50 -3.15 -10.59
C LEU A 348 -16.73 -3.86 -10.02
N ASN A 349 -16.58 -5.15 -9.73
CA ASN A 349 -17.62 -5.93 -9.05
C ASN A 349 -17.94 -5.29 -7.68
N PRO A 350 -19.21 -4.97 -7.39
CA PRO A 350 -19.61 -4.43 -6.08
C PRO A 350 -19.18 -5.30 -4.89
N ASP A 351 -19.29 -6.62 -4.98
CA ASP A 351 -18.93 -7.54 -3.88
C ASP A 351 -17.43 -7.42 -3.53
N LEU A 352 -16.60 -7.21 -4.54
CA LEU A 352 -15.17 -6.98 -4.38
C LEU A 352 -14.91 -5.69 -3.59
N VAL A 353 -15.54 -4.59 -4.00
CA VAL A 353 -15.30 -3.27 -3.40
C VAL A 353 -15.88 -3.19 -1.99
N GLU A 354 -17.04 -3.81 -1.74
CA GLU A 354 -17.62 -3.95 -0.39
C GLU A 354 -16.67 -4.70 0.55
N THR A 355 -16.12 -5.83 0.08
CA THR A 355 -15.17 -6.60 0.87
C THR A 355 -13.87 -5.82 1.14
N LEU A 356 -13.38 -5.06 0.17
CA LEU A 356 -12.15 -4.27 0.37
C LEU A 356 -12.35 -3.12 1.34
N ASN A 357 -13.58 -2.62 1.51
CA ASN A 357 -13.88 -1.55 2.45
C ASN A 357 -13.86 -2.01 3.93
N VAL A 358 -13.73 -3.31 4.21
CA VAL A 358 -13.49 -3.82 5.57
C VAL A 358 -12.03 -4.19 5.86
N PHE A 359 -11.12 -3.99 4.90
CA PHE A 359 -9.69 -4.28 5.06
C PHE A 359 -9.02 -3.62 6.29
N PRO A 360 -9.37 -2.38 6.70
CA PRO A 360 -8.79 -1.77 7.90
C PRO A 360 -9.01 -2.54 9.21
N GLU A 361 -9.94 -3.50 9.25
CA GLU A 361 -10.20 -4.33 10.44
C GLU A 361 -9.03 -5.25 10.83
N LEU A 362 -7.94 -5.24 10.07
CA LEU A 362 -6.80 -6.13 10.25
C LEU A 362 -5.55 -5.46 10.91
N PHE A 363 -5.55 -4.15 11.28
CA PHE A 363 -4.28 -3.43 11.62
C PHE A 363 -4.32 -2.32 12.71
N HIS A 364 -3.15 -1.70 13.00
CA HIS A 364 -2.83 -0.96 14.25
C HIS A 364 -2.17 0.44 14.07
N CYS A 365 -2.36 1.41 14.99
CA CYS A 365 -1.89 2.84 14.87
C CYS A 365 -1.51 3.56 16.21
N SER A 366 -1.59 4.91 16.36
CA SER A 366 -1.34 5.73 17.59
C SER A 366 -1.99 7.14 17.56
N GLY A 367 -2.26 7.80 18.72
CA GLY A 367 -2.89 9.15 18.76
C GLY A 367 -2.96 9.85 20.15
N PHE A 368 -3.25 11.16 20.21
CA PHE A 368 -3.34 11.95 21.47
C PHE A 368 -4.31 13.15 21.37
N ALA A 369 -4.76 13.67 22.52
CA ALA A 369 -5.42 14.96 22.64
C ALA A 369 -4.88 15.76 23.84
N VAL A 370 -4.60 17.06 23.65
CA VAL A 370 -4.11 18.00 24.67
C VAL A 370 -4.87 19.31 24.59
N PHE A 371 -5.21 19.93 25.72
CA PHE A 371 -6.05 21.14 25.78
C PHE A 371 -5.87 21.87 27.10
N GLY A 372 -6.64 22.93 27.37
CA GLY A 372 -6.67 23.58 28.69
C GLY A 372 -5.27 24.06 29.13
N LYS A 373 -4.86 23.75 30.36
CA LYS A 373 -3.53 24.14 30.86
C LYS A 373 -2.39 23.40 30.18
N ALA A 374 -2.64 22.34 29.42
CA ALA A 374 -1.59 21.70 28.63
C ALA A 374 -1.18 22.55 27.43
N THR A 375 -2.04 23.45 26.97
CA THR A 375 -1.87 24.27 25.75
C THR A 375 -1.69 25.74 26.08
N GLU A 376 -0.97 26.49 25.24
CA GLU A 376 -0.62 27.89 25.51
C GLU A 376 -1.86 28.79 25.65
N ASP A 377 -2.89 28.53 24.85
CA ASP A 377 -4.11 29.35 24.75
C ASP A 377 -5.38 28.62 25.25
N GLY A 378 -5.23 27.41 25.79
CA GLY A 378 -6.35 26.58 26.21
C GLY A 378 -7.04 25.77 25.09
N THR A 379 -6.61 25.92 23.83
CA THR A 379 -7.22 25.27 22.65
C THR A 379 -6.98 23.75 22.66
N LEU A 380 -8.00 22.97 22.29
CA LEU A 380 -7.83 21.54 22.06
C LEU A 380 -7.12 21.22 20.74
N TYR A 381 -6.04 20.45 20.87
CA TYR A 381 -5.27 19.83 19.80
C TYR A 381 -5.43 18.31 19.85
N HIS A 382 -5.94 17.71 18.78
CA HIS A 382 -6.05 16.26 18.63
C HIS A 382 -5.10 15.80 17.53
N GLY A 383 -4.01 15.15 17.91
CA GLY A 383 -3.00 14.60 17.00
C GLY A 383 -3.23 13.11 16.75
N ARG A 384 -3.16 12.69 15.49
CA ARG A 384 -3.33 11.29 15.10
C ARG A 384 -2.22 10.85 14.15
N VAL A 385 -1.66 9.66 14.40
CA VAL A 385 -0.48 9.10 13.71
C VAL A 385 -0.83 7.75 13.07
N LEU A 386 -0.93 7.68 11.73
CA LEU A 386 -1.07 6.41 11.02
C LEU A 386 0.29 5.75 10.88
N ASP A 387 0.59 4.71 11.64
CA ASP A 387 1.80 3.90 11.41
C ASP A 387 1.46 2.69 10.53
N TYR A 388 1.27 2.92 9.22
CA TYR A 388 0.74 1.93 8.30
C TYR A 388 1.53 1.75 7.00
N MET A 389 1.99 0.53 6.74
CA MET A 389 2.42 -0.02 5.44
C MET A 389 2.82 0.96 4.30
N THR A 390 3.71 1.93 4.54
CA THR A 390 4.25 2.79 3.46
C THR A 390 4.90 1.98 2.34
N ALA A 391 5.36 0.77 2.67
CA ALA A 391 5.94 -0.20 1.76
C ALA A 391 4.95 -0.79 0.72
N ILE A 392 3.63 -0.61 0.87
CA ILE A 392 2.65 -1.10 -0.12
C ILE A 392 2.10 0.01 -1.03
N GLY A 393 2.58 1.25 -0.92
CA GLY A 393 2.25 2.30 -1.89
C GLY A 393 0.91 3.01 -1.69
N LEU A 394 0.25 2.89 -0.53
CA LEU A 394 -1.03 3.54 -0.28
C LEU A 394 -0.98 5.07 -0.41
N GLN A 395 0.20 5.68 -0.26
CA GLN A 395 0.40 7.11 -0.48
C GLN A 395 -0.04 7.59 -1.87
N ASP A 396 -0.02 6.73 -2.89
CA ASP A 396 -0.49 7.10 -4.25
C ASP A 396 -2.00 7.41 -4.28
N ALA A 397 -2.75 6.79 -3.37
CA ALA A 397 -4.19 6.95 -3.22
C ALA A 397 -4.58 7.96 -2.12
N ALA A 398 -3.61 8.55 -1.40
CA ALA A 398 -3.88 9.45 -0.29
C ALA A 398 -4.71 10.65 -0.74
N THR A 399 -5.83 10.89 -0.07
CA THR A 399 -6.78 11.95 -0.39
C THR A 399 -7.44 12.45 0.88
N THR A 400 -7.50 13.77 1.06
CA THR A 400 -8.35 14.37 2.10
C THR A 400 -9.74 14.60 1.52
N PHE A 401 -10.75 13.97 2.10
CA PHE A 401 -12.14 14.09 1.67
C PHE A 401 -12.86 15.13 2.54
N ILE A 402 -13.56 16.05 1.92
CA ILE A 402 -14.57 16.90 2.54
C ILE A 402 -15.91 16.43 2.01
N VAL A 403 -16.75 15.87 2.88
CA VAL A 403 -17.97 15.17 2.49
C VAL A 403 -19.16 15.86 3.15
N ALA A 404 -20.15 16.25 2.34
CA ALA A 404 -21.38 16.89 2.76
C ALA A 404 -22.60 16.03 2.36
N PRO A 405 -22.94 14.99 3.15
CA PRO A 405 -24.13 14.18 2.90
C PRO A 405 -25.42 14.98 3.13
N ASP A 406 -26.50 14.66 2.41
CA ASP A 406 -27.76 15.46 2.46
C ASP A 406 -28.43 15.52 3.85
N ASP A 407 -28.36 14.43 4.63
CA ASP A 407 -29.14 14.26 5.87
C ASP A 407 -28.27 14.09 7.13
N HIS A 408 -26.97 14.35 7.06
CA HIS A 408 -26.01 14.10 8.15
C HIS A 408 -25.00 15.25 8.24
N HIS A 409 -24.22 15.29 9.34
CA HIS A 409 -23.15 16.27 9.50
C HIS A 409 -22.13 16.16 8.38
N ALA A 410 -21.64 17.30 7.90
CA ALA A 410 -20.53 17.32 6.97
C ALA A 410 -19.22 17.08 7.72
N PHE A 411 -18.22 16.47 7.07
CA PHE A 411 -16.98 16.11 7.74
C PHE A 411 -15.76 16.13 6.83
N ALA A 412 -14.59 16.29 7.45
CA ALA A 412 -13.29 16.02 6.85
C ALA A 412 -12.82 14.61 7.22
N ASN A 413 -12.33 13.85 6.26
CA ASN A 413 -11.76 12.52 6.43
C ASN A 413 -10.40 12.43 5.72
N VAL A 414 -9.33 12.15 6.46
CA VAL A 414 -8.01 11.88 5.88
C VAL A 414 -7.93 10.40 5.55
N GLY A 415 -8.03 10.06 4.26
CA GLY A 415 -8.22 8.68 3.82
C GLY A 415 -7.54 8.36 2.48
N TYR A 416 -8.10 7.37 1.80
CA TYR A 416 -7.55 6.83 0.56
C TYR A 416 -8.67 6.64 -0.46
N ALA A 417 -8.38 6.95 -1.73
CA ALA A 417 -9.30 6.66 -2.82
C ALA A 417 -9.70 5.18 -2.82
N GLY A 418 -10.97 4.91 -3.08
CA GLY A 418 -11.53 3.56 -3.04
C GLY A 418 -12.04 3.11 -1.66
N PHE A 419 -11.78 3.90 -0.60
CA PHE A 419 -12.22 3.61 0.77
C PHE A 419 -13.19 4.69 1.27
N ILE A 420 -14.39 4.26 1.69
CA ILE A 420 -15.45 5.18 2.15
C ILE A 420 -15.51 5.32 3.68
N GLY A 421 -14.88 4.40 4.42
CA GLY A 421 -14.82 4.46 5.88
C GLY A 421 -13.95 5.63 6.37
N SER A 422 -13.87 5.79 7.69
CA SER A 422 -12.99 6.78 8.31
C SER A 422 -12.06 6.15 9.32
N VAL A 423 -10.81 6.61 9.34
CA VAL A 423 -9.83 6.32 10.39
C VAL A 423 -9.34 7.60 11.07
N THR A 424 -9.54 8.75 10.42
CA THR A 424 -9.02 10.04 10.84
C THR A 424 -9.97 11.11 10.36
N GLY A 425 -10.69 11.79 11.26
CA GLY A 425 -11.60 12.84 10.81
C GLY A 425 -12.10 13.79 11.88
N MET A 426 -12.72 14.87 11.40
CA MET A 426 -13.49 15.81 12.22
C MET A 426 -14.74 16.26 11.47
N ASN A 427 -15.84 16.50 12.18
CA ASN A 427 -17.07 17.00 11.58
C ASN A 427 -17.23 18.52 11.74
N ASP A 428 -18.20 19.07 11.03
CA ASP A 428 -18.54 20.50 10.97
C ASP A 428 -19.04 21.07 12.30
N VAL A 429 -19.47 20.21 13.23
CA VAL A 429 -19.89 20.54 14.59
C VAL A 429 -18.81 20.28 15.66
N ALA A 430 -17.54 20.21 15.24
CA ALA A 430 -16.32 20.19 16.05
C ALA A 430 -16.06 18.91 16.89
N VAL A 431 -16.64 17.77 16.49
CA VAL A 431 -16.21 16.46 16.98
C VAL A 431 -15.03 15.97 16.14
N SER A 432 -14.00 15.42 16.77
CA SER A 432 -12.84 14.81 16.09
C SER A 432 -12.49 13.46 16.66
N LEU A 433 -12.05 12.55 15.79
CA LEU A 433 -11.85 11.14 16.09
C LEU A 433 -10.54 10.64 15.48
N GLY A 434 -9.83 9.82 16.23
CA GLY A 434 -8.63 9.12 15.80
C GLY A 434 -8.54 7.75 16.45
N GLU A 435 -8.04 6.76 15.72
CA GLU A 435 -7.91 5.39 16.21
C GLU A 435 -6.45 4.94 16.36
N MET A 436 -6.29 3.87 17.14
CA MET A 436 -5.12 3.04 17.25
C MET A 436 -5.60 1.59 17.34
N GLY A 437 -5.31 0.76 16.35
CA GLY A 437 -5.63 -0.66 16.49
C GLY A 437 -4.81 -1.38 17.57
N GLY A 438 -5.42 -2.40 18.13
CA GLY A 438 -4.87 -3.35 19.10
C GLY A 438 -4.99 -4.78 18.56
N ARG A 439 -5.08 -5.79 19.42
CA ARG A 439 -5.13 -7.21 19.02
C ARG A 439 -6.53 -7.65 18.55
N GLY A 440 -6.77 -8.97 18.54
CA GLY A 440 -8.12 -9.52 18.33
C GLY A 440 -8.53 -9.73 16.87
N GLU A 441 -7.58 -9.76 15.93
CA GLU A 441 -7.85 -10.17 14.54
C GLU A 441 -8.65 -11.49 14.51
N GLY A 442 -9.75 -11.50 13.76
CA GLY A 442 -10.71 -12.62 13.72
C GLY A 442 -11.96 -12.43 14.61
N GLN A 443 -12.03 -11.38 15.43
CA GLN A 443 -13.22 -11.02 16.21
C GLN A 443 -14.08 -9.99 15.45
N TRP A 444 -14.77 -10.45 14.39
CA TRP A 444 -15.44 -9.59 13.41
C TRP A 444 -16.96 -9.51 13.53
N ASP A 445 -17.57 -10.09 14.57
CA ASP A 445 -19.03 -10.12 14.76
C ASP A 445 -19.54 -8.80 15.39
N GLY A 446 -19.31 -7.68 14.69
CA GLY A 446 -19.67 -6.35 15.15
C GLY A 446 -19.61 -5.29 14.04
N VAL A 447 -19.86 -4.03 14.40
CA VAL A 447 -19.74 -2.90 13.47
C VAL A 447 -18.24 -2.67 13.20
N PRO A 448 -17.79 -2.64 11.93
CA PRO A 448 -16.40 -2.30 11.61
C PRO A 448 -15.98 -0.99 12.27
N MET A 449 -14.75 -0.93 12.78
CA MET A 449 -14.17 0.27 13.37
C MET A 449 -14.28 1.46 12.42
N ALA A 450 -13.91 1.26 11.15
CA ALA A 450 -13.97 2.33 10.16
C ALA A 450 -15.40 2.85 9.90
N THR A 451 -16.38 1.95 10.03
CA THR A 451 -17.81 2.28 9.95
C THR A 451 -18.26 3.04 11.19
N LEU A 452 -17.85 2.63 12.41
CA LEU A 452 -18.17 3.37 13.64
C LEU A 452 -17.62 4.79 13.62
N MET A 453 -16.38 4.98 13.18
CA MET A 453 -15.78 6.30 13.04
C MET A 453 -16.55 7.16 12.02
N ARG A 454 -16.86 6.60 10.85
CA ARG A 454 -17.66 7.30 9.82
C ARG A 454 -19.04 7.68 10.36
N ARG A 455 -19.74 6.75 11.04
CA ARG A 455 -21.03 7.01 11.68
C ARG A 455 -20.94 8.12 12.71
N ALA A 456 -19.90 8.14 13.54
CA ALA A 456 -19.73 9.17 14.54
C ALA A 456 -19.52 10.56 13.92
N LEU A 457 -18.76 10.67 12.83
CA LEU A 457 -18.62 11.93 12.09
C LEU A 457 -19.96 12.40 11.50
N GLU A 458 -20.78 11.47 10.97
CA GLU A 458 -22.07 11.76 10.34
C GLU A 458 -23.21 12.02 11.34
N GLU A 459 -23.26 11.28 12.45
CA GLU A 459 -24.43 11.17 13.34
C GLU A 459 -24.24 11.96 14.65
N CYS A 460 -23.01 12.12 15.16
CA CYS A 460 -22.78 12.67 16.50
C CYS A 460 -22.46 14.17 16.47
N SER A 461 -23.13 14.92 17.33
CA SER A 461 -22.84 16.31 17.63
C SER A 461 -21.99 16.49 18.87
N THR A 462 -21.93 15.55 19.81
CA THR A 462 -21.24 15.74 21.09
C THR A 462 -20.37 14.55 21.49
N LEU A 463 -19.40 14.77 22.38
CA LEU A 463 -18.59 13.67 22.94
C LEU A 463 -19.46 12.61 23.64
N ALA A 464 -20.56 13.02 24.27
CA ALA A 464 -21.49 12.10 24.95
C ALA A 464 -22.21 11.17 23.96
N GLU A 465 -22.62 11.69 22.81
CA GLU A 465 -23.22 10.89 21.74
C GLU A 465 -22.21 9.91 21.13
N VAL A 466 -20.95 10.34 20.94
CA VAL A 466 -19.88 9.44 20.50
C VAL A 466 -19.67 8.30 21.49
N LYS A 467 -19.60 8.59 22.80
CA LYS A 467 -19.48 7.56 23.85
C LYS A 467 -20.66 6.58 23.83
N SER A 468 -21.87 7.10 23.65
CA SER A 468 -23.10 6.29 23.59
C SER A 468 -23.11 5.39 22.36
N LEU A 469 -22.76 5.93 21.19
CA LEU A 469 -22.63 5.17 19.94
C LEU A 469 -21.66 3.98 20.09
N TRP A 470 -20.53 4.19 20.75
CA TRP A 470 -19.56 3.11 21.02
C TRP A 470 -20.09 2.09 22.04
N ALA A 471 -20.75 2.54 23.11
CA ALA A 471 -21.28 1.66 24.15
C ALA A 471 -22.40 0.75 23.61
N ASP A 472 -23.27 1.31 22.76
CA ASP A 472 -24.48 0.66 22.24
C ASP A 472 -24.23 -0.20 20.99
N SER A 473 -23.11 0.01 20.30
CA SER A 473 -22.74 -0.79 19.12
C SER A 473 -21.95 -2.05 19.50
N PRO A 474 -22.21 -3.21 18.87
CA PRO A 474 -21.31 -4.35 18.97
C PRO A 474 -19.99 -3.99 18.30
N ARG A 475 -18.87 -4.22 18.99
CA ARG A 475 -17.53 -3.81 18.56
C ARG A 475 -16.75 -5.02 18.06
N THR A 476 -15.84 -4.76 17.13
CA THR A 476 -14.90 -5.73 16.57
C THR A 476 -13.53 -5.55 17.21
N CYS A 477 -12.71 -6.60 17.14
CA CYS A 477 -11.29 -6.63 17.52
C CYS A 477 -10.96 -5.85 18.82
N GLU A 478 -9.69 -5.52 19.04
CA GLU A 478 -9.29 -4.57 20.07
C GLU A 478 -8.85 -3.27 19.38
N TYR A 479 -9.41 -2.15 19.82
CA TYR A 479 -9.08 -0.82 19.33
C TYR A 479 -8.98 0.16 20.49
N TYR A 480 -8.15 1.16 20.28
CA TYR A 480 -7.99 2.30 21.15
C TYR A 480 -8.33 3.56 20.38
N TYR A 481 -8.89 4.57 21.05
CA TYR A 481 -9.33 5.79 20.38
C TYR A 481 -9.02 7.02 21.20
N VAL A 482 -8.90 8.14 20.50
CA VAL A 482 -9.01 9.46 21.09
C VAL A 482 -10.21 10.14 20.45
N PHE A 483 -11.15 10.57 21.29
CA PHE A 483 -12.30 11.36 20.87
C PHE A 483 -12.22 12.73 21.53
N ALA A 484 -12.57 13.77 20.80
CA ALA A 484 -12.56 15.13 21.30
C ALA A 484 -13.74 15.95 20.76
N ASP A 485 -14.23 16.87 21.59
CA ASP A 485 -15.26 17.85 21.27
C ASP A 485 -14.71 19.26 21.51
N GLY A 486 -14.52 19.99 20.41
CA GLY A 486 -13.97 21.34 20.45
C GLY A 486 -14.92 22.39 21.02
N LYS A 487 -16.22 22.11 21.16
CA LYS A 487 -17.18 23.07 21.74
C LYS A 487 -17.11 23.10 23.25
N THR A 488 -16.95 21.93 23.87
CA THR A 488 -16.85 21.78 25.33
C THR A 488 -15.42 21.72 25.82
N ASN A 489 -14.44 21.62 24.90
CA ASN A 489 -13.03 21.46 25.21
C ASN A 489 -12.77 20.19 26.03
N GLU A 490 -13.45 19.10 25.66
CA GLU A 490 -13.37 17.80 26.33
C GLU A 490 -12.74 16.76 25.39
N ALA A 491 -11.99 15.84 25.96
CA ALA A 491 -11.50 14.65 25.26
C ALA A 491 -11.58 13.42 26.14
N VAL A 492 -11.50 12.24 25.52
CA VAL A 492 -11.45 10.96 26.21
C VAL A 492 -10.57 9.99 25.44
N GLY A 493 -9.75 9.24 26.18
CA GLY A 493 -9.08 8.05 25.67
C GLY A 493 -10.02 6.85 25.81
N VAL A 494 -10.06 5.97 24.82
CA VAL A 494 -10.94 4.80 24.85
C VAL A 494 -10.12 3.55 24.60
N ALA A 495 -10.35 2.51 25.39
CA ALA A 495 -9.91 1.15 25.10
C ALA A 495 -11.15 0.28 24.91
N ALA A 496 -11.25 -0.39 23.77
CA ALA A 496 -12.43 -1.14 23.39
C ALA A 496 -12.05 -2.52 22.83
N THR A 497 -12.78 -3.54 23.28
CA THR A 497 -12.79 -4.90 22.77
C THR A 497 -14.25 -5.28 22.45
N PRO A 498 -14.55 -6.48 21.92
CA PRO A 498 -15.95 -6.86 21.75
C PRO A 498 -16.71 -6.84 23.09
N ASP A 499 -16.07 -7.33 24.15
CA ASP A 499 -16.71 -7.56 25.45
C ASP A 499 -16.60 -6.40 26.45
N LYS A 500 -15.55 -5.57 26.33
CA LYS A 500 -15.27 -4.48 27.29
C LYS A 500 -15.02 -3.16 26.57
N ILE A 501 -15.53 -2.08 27.16
CA ILE A 501 -15.17 -0.70 26.82
C ILE A 501 -14.76 0.05 28.09
N GLU A 502 -13.71 0.84 27.98
CA GLU A 502 -13.16 1.65 29.07
C GLU A 502 -12.84 3.06 28.56
N PHE A 503 -13.18 4.05 29.37
CA PHE A 503 -13.01 5.47 29.06
C PHE A 503 -12.04 6.06 30.08
N VAL A 504 -10.99 6.74 29.60
CA VAL A 504 -9.96 7.40 30.41
C VAL A 504 -10.05 8.90 30.18
N GLY A 505 -10.35 9.64 31.23
CA GLY A 505 -10.44 11.10 31.18
C GLY A 505 -9.09 11.80 31.13
N PRO A 506 -9.07 13.11 30.84
CA PRO A 506 -7.86 13.93 30.91
C PRO A 506 -7.30 13.93 32.34
N GLY A 507 -5.99 13.79 32.50
CA GLY A 507 -5.34 13.75 33.81
C GLY A 507 -5.60 12.48 34.62
N GLU A 508 -6.35 11.52 34.09
CA GLU A 508 -6.55 10.22 34.71
C GLU A 508 -5.38 9.28 34.38
N GLY A 509 -4.89 8.56 35.39
CA GLY A 509 -3.87 7.53 35.20
C GLY A 509 -4.50 6.20 34.76
N HIS A 510 -3.75 5.39 34.03
CA HIS A 510 -4.21 4.07 33.57
C HIS A 510 -3.05 3.08 33.53
N GLU A 511 -3.30 1.80 33.79
CA GLU A 511 -2.26 0.76 33.88
C GLU A 511 -1.37 0.69 32.63
N LEU A 512 -1.97 0.81 31.44
CA LEU A 512 -1.24 0.81 30.17
C LEU A 512 -0.59 2.15 29.81
N LEU A 513 -1.05 3.26 30.39
CA LEU A 513 -0.65 4.62 29.97
C LEU A 513 0.29 5.30 30.98
N GLY A 514 0.37 4.79 32.22
CA GLY A 514 1.07 5.41 33.34
C GLY A 514 0.25 6.49 34.04
N ASP A 515 0.92 7.31 34.85
CA ASP A 515 0.30 8.41 35.59
C ASP A 515 -0.39 9.42 34.67
N GLY A 516 -1.50 10.00 35.12
CA GLY A 516 -2.23 11.01 34.36
C GLY A 516 -1.41 12.31 34.20
N ILE A 517 -1.62 12.99 33.07
CA ILE A 517 -1.07 14.32 32.81
C ILE A 517 -2.26 15.28 32.78
N GLU A 518 -2.28 16.29 33.66
CA GLU A 518 -3.37 17.28 33.75
C GLU A 518 -3.70 17.86 32.36
N ASP A 519 -4.98 17.93 32.02
CA ASP A 519 -5.49 18.43 30.74
C ASP A 519 -4.92 17.74 29.47
N ALA A 520 -4.56 16.46 29.58
CA ALA A 520 -4.07 15.66 28.47
C ALA A 520 -4.57 14.21 28.49
N VAL A 521 -4.78 13.67 27.28
CA VAL A 521 -5.05 12.27 26.97
C VAL A 521 -3.97 11.81 25.99
N VAL A 522 -3.11 10.89 26.40
CA VAL A 522 -1.92 10.50 25.61
C VAL A 522 -1.91 8.99 25.37
N LEU A 523 -2.16 8.56 24.13
CA LEU A 523 -2.26 7.14 23.76
C LEU A 523 -1.17 6.72 22.77
N SER A 524 -0.33 5.78 23.17
CA SER A 524 0.62 5.10 22.29
C SER A 524 1.09 3.81 22.97
N ALA A 525 2.15 3.18 22.47
CA ALA A 525 2.69 1.95 23.06
C ALA A 525 4.23 1.95 23.11
N GLY A 526 4.78 1.33 24.16
CA GLY A 526 6.22 1.14 24.35
C GLY A 526 7.01 2.46 24.37
N SER A 527 8.19 2.47 23.77
CA SER A 527 9.07 3.65 23.74
C SER A 527 8.45 4.89 23.05
N ARG A 528 7.46 4.69 22.17
CA ARG A 528 6.71 5.79 21.56
C ARG A 528 5.83 6.52 22.58
N LEU A 529 5.16 5.76 23.46
CA LEU A 529 4.39 6.32 24.57
C LEU A 529 5.30 7.06 25.54
N GLU A 530 6.42 6.47 25.94
CA GLU A 530 7.40 7.09 26.83
C GLU A 530 7.88 8.44 26.25
N THR A 531 8.24 8.44 24.96
CA THR A 531 8.67 9.66 24.25
C THR A 531 7.57 10.70 24.18
N LEU A 532 6.35 10.32 23.77
CA LEU A 532 5.24 11.24 23.61
C LEU A 532 4.85 11.88 24.95
N ARG A 533 4.76 11.06 26.02
CA ARG A 533 4.50 11.56 27.38
C ARG A 533 5.57 12.53 27.84
N ALA A 534 6.85 12.20 27.67
CA ALA A 534 7.95 13.09 28.03
C ALA A 534 7.86 14.45 27.31
N ARG A 535 7.54 14.43 26.01
CA ARG A 535 7.37 15.66 25.21
C ARG A 535 6.17 16.49 25.67
N VAL A 536 5.02 15.85 25.95
CA VAL A 536 3.83 16.53 26.48
C VAL A 536 4.13 17.16 27.83
N GLN A 537 4.83 16.46 28.72
CA GLN A 537 5.22 16.99 30.03
C GLN A 537 6.24 18.13 29.92
N GLU A 538 7.24 18.02 29.03
CA GLU A 538 8.23 19.06 28.79
C GLU A 538 7.59 20.36 28.28
N LYS A 539 6.58 20.23 27.42
CA LYS A 539 5.90 21.37 26.77
C LYS A 539 4.59 21.76 27.44
N HIS A 540 4.21 21.13 28.55
CA HIS A 540 2.94 21.40 29.24
C HIS A 540 2.79 22.90 29.55
N GLY A 541 1.65 23.47 29.15
CA GLY A 541 1.35 24.91 29.25
C GLY A 541 1.98 25.78 28.17
N LYS A 542 2.65 25.18 27.18
CA LYS A 542 3.34 25.88 26.06
C LYS A 542 3.06 25.22 24.71
N ILE A 543 2.07 24.33 24.63
CA ILE A 543 1.73 23.63 23.38
C ILE A 543 0.84 24.54 22.53
N ASP A 544 1.35 24.94 21.38
CA ASP A 544 0.65 25.60 20.29
C ASP A 544 0.50 24.65 19.07
N GLU A 545 0.01 25.15 17.93
CA GLU A 545 -0.19 24.36 16.71
C GLU A 545 1.14 23.76 16.18
N GLU A 546 2.24 24.52 16.21
CA GLU A 546 3.57 24.04 15.78
C GLU A 546 4.11 22.96 16.73
N THR A 547 4.01 23.19 18.03
CA THR A 547 4.44 22.24 19.05
C THR A 547 3.60 20.96 19.00
N ALA A 548 2.29 21.06 18.76
CA ALA A 548 1.42 19.91 18.59
C ALA A 548 1.79 19.07 17.36
N ILE A 549 2.17 19.71 16.24
CA ILE A 549 2.74 19.00 15.08
C ILE A 549 4.06 18.32 15.48
N TRP A 550 4.94 18.99 16.22
CA TRP A 550 6.20 18.43 16.68
C TRP A 550 6.02 17.22 17.61
N LEU A 551 4.96 17.15 18.43
CA LEU A 551 4.67 15.98 19.27
C LEU A 551 4.55 14.69 18.44
N MET A 552 3.99 14.77 17.22
CA MET A 552 3.85 13.66 16.28
C MET A 552 5.15 13.29 15.54
N SER A 553 6.23 14.07 15.68
CA SER A 553 7.50 13.79 15.00
C SER A 553 8.15 12.48 15.47
N ARG A 554 9.03 11.90 14.65
CA ARG A 554 9.81 10.73 15.04
C ARG A 554 10.60 11.01 16.34
N PRO A 555 10.75 10.03 17.25
CA PRO A 555 10.38 8.63 17.11
C PRO A 555 8.95 8.29 17.58
N VAL A 556 8.09 9.27 17.87
CA VAL A 556 6.67 8.98 18.16
C VAL A 556 5.99 8.38 16.94
N ALA A 557 6.15 9.00 15.77
CA ALA A 557 5.83 8.37 14.49
C ALA A 557 6.88 7.32 14.10
N MET A 558 6.42 6.23 13.48
CA MET A 558 7.29 5.14 12.97
C MET A 558 7.83 5.43 11.56
N GLN A 559 8.70 4.55 11.04
CA GLN A 559 9.17 4.66 9.64
C GLN A 559 8.05 4.33 8.65
N SER A 560 7.07 3.56 9.10
CA SER A 560 5.82 3.26 8.39
C SER A 560 4.77 4.37 8.52
N ASN A 561 5.12 5.55 9.03
CA ASN A 561 4.14 6.61 9.24
C ASN A 561 3.58 7.12 7.90
N LEU A 562 2.32 6.77 7.62
CA LEU A 562 1.65 6.96 6.32
C LEU A 562 0.94 8.29 6.22
N HIS A 563 0.28 8.73 7.29
CA HIS A 563 -0.24 10.08 7.39
C HIS A 563 -0.28 10.57 8.84
N ASN A 564 -0.15 11.87 9.02
CA ASN A 564 -0.42 12.56 10.28
C ASN A 564 -1.52 13.59 10.08
N ALA A 565 -2.38 13.71 11.09
CA ALA A 565 -3.39 14.76 11.14
C ALA A 565 -3.36 15.43 12.52
N LEU A 566 -3.35 16.76 12.53
CA LEU A 566 -3.64 17.56 13.72
C LEU A 566 -4.97 18.28 13.52
N PHE A 567 -5.95 17.98 14.34
CA PHE A 567 -7.22 18.71 14.36
C PHE A 567 -7.19 19.83 15.40
N VAL A 568 -7.78 20.96 15.04
CA VAL A 568 -8.13 22.07 15.94
C VAL A 568 -9.65 22.26 15.85
N PRO A 569 -10.44 21.38 16.50
CA PRO A 569 -11.86 21.20 16.14
C PRO A 569 -12.70 22.47 16.36
N ALA A 570 -12.42 23.21 17.42
CA ALA A 570 -13.10 24.48 17.74
C ALA A 570 -12.96 25.54 16.62
N LYS A 571 -11.85 25.49 15.88
CA LYS A 571 -11.56 26.39 14.75
C LYS A 571 -11.93 25.76 13.40
N GLY A 572 -12.32 24.47 13.39
CA GLY A 572 -12.49 23.65 12.20
C GLY A 572 -11.27 23.60 11.29
N ILE A 573 -10.07 23.66 11.89
CA ILE A 573 -8.79 23.55 11.17
C ILE A 573 -8.29 22.13 11.29
N LEU A 574 -7.72 21.62 10.19
CA LEU A 574 -6.93 20.39 10.19
C LEU A 574 -5.61 20.61 9.46
N TYR A 575 -4.52 20.10 10.04
CA TYR A 575 -3.23 20.01 9.40
C TYR A 575 -2.99 18.57 8.95
N VAL A 576 -2.59 18.35 7.70
CA VAL A 576 -2.44 17.00 7.14
C VAL A 576 -1.08 16.85 6.46
N ALA A 577 -0.38 15.76 6.76
CA ALA A 577 0.81 15.32 6.06
C ALA A 577 0.63 13.86 5.60
N ASN A 578 1.06 13.53 4.37
CA ASN A 578 1.05 12.17 3.83
C ASN A 578 2.49 11.75 3.50
N ALA A 579 2.81 10.46 3.66
CA ALA A 579 4.08 9.91 3.28
C ALA A 579 4.32 10.05 1.78
N SER A 580 5.60 10.09 1.37
CA SER A 580 6.01 9.89 -0.01
C SER A 580 6.62 8.50 -0.19
N HIS A 581 6.98 8.15 -1.42
CA HIS A 581 7.77 6.95 -1.72
C HIS A 581 9.14 6.90 -1.02
N SER A 582 9.62 8.00 -0.45
CA SER A 582 10.96 8.10 0.14
C SER A 582 11.01 8.61 1.57
N ARG A 583 9.90 9.13 2.12
CA ARG A 583 9.87 9.71 3.46
C ARG A 583 8.51 9.47 4.15
N PRO A 584 8.51 9.15 5.46
CA PRO A 584 7.28 9.06 6.24
C PRO A 584 6.58 10.41 6.38
N ALA A 585 5.27 10.42 6.66
CA ALA A 585 4.47 11.63 6.76
C ALA A 585 4.98 12.64 7.79
N ALA A 586 5.50 12.18 8.93
CA ALA A 586 6.09 13.01 9.97
C ALA A 586 7.30 13.85 9.51
N GLU A 587 7.91 13.52 8.38
CA GLU A 587 9.02 14.26 7.75
C GLU A 587 8.59 15.03 6.50
N ARG A 588 7.27 15.08 6.24
CA ARG A 588 6.68 15.77 5.08
C ARG A 588 6.03 17.08 5.53
N PRO A 589 5.91 18.06 4.63
CA PRO A 589 5.17 19.29 4.91
C PRO A 589 3.73 18.99 5.32
N TYR A 590 3.22 19.75 6.27
CA TYR A 590 1.80 19.72 6.66
C TYR A 590 1.07 20.83 5.90
N ILE A 591 -0.04 20.48 5.27
CA ILE A 591 -0.96 21.47 4.69
C ILE A 591 -2.01 21.86 5.72
N ARG A 592 -2.38 23.14 5.74
CA ARG A 592 -3.44 23.67 6.60
C ARG A 592 -4.74 23.79 5.82
N LEU A 593 -5.80 23.16 6.32
CA LEU A 593 -7.14 23.23 5.74
C LEU A 593 -8.13 23.79 6.75
N ASN A 594 -9.16 24.49 6.27
CA ASN A 594 -10.29 24.93 7.07
C ASN A 594 -11.57 24.28 6.53
N LEU A 595 -12.22 23.45 7.34
CA LEU A 595 -13.39 22.67 6.94
C LEU A 595 -14.56 23.58 6.53
N GLN A 596 -14.86 24.61 7.32
CA GLN A 596 -15.99 25.50 7.04
C GLN A 596 -15.76 26.34 5.78
N GLU A 597 -14.53 26.78 5.51
CA GLU A 597 -14.19 27.47 4.26
C GLU A 597 -14.35 26.55 3.05
N LEU A 598 -13.91 25.30 3.15
CA LEU A 598 -14.07 24.31 2.08
C LEU A 598 -15.54 23.97 1.84
N LEU A 599 -16.33 23.77 2.89
CA LEU A 599 -17.78 23.53 2.78
C LEU A 599 -18.51 24.71 2.12
N ARG A 600 -18.25 25.95 2.55
CA ARG A 600 -18.83 27.15 1.91
C ARG A 600 -18.47 27.25 0.43
N SER A 601 -17.24 26.84 0.08
CA SER A 601 -16.78 26.85 -1.32
C SER A 601 -17.47 25.81 -2.22
N MET A 602 -18.18 24.83 -1.63
CA MET A 602 -18.95 23.82 -2.35
C MET A 602 -20.36 24.32 -2.70
N GLU A 603 -20.87 25.32 -1.97
CA GLU A 603 -22.19 25.90 -2.21
C GLU A 603 -22.27 26.65 -3.55
N SER A 604 -23.46 26.73 -4.12
CA SER A 604 -23.69 27.50 -5.35
C SER A 604 -23.40 29.01 -5.12
N PRO A 605 -22.96 29.75 -6.15
CA PRO A 605 -22.74 31.20 -6.04
C PRO A 605 -23.96 31.98 -5.55
N ALA A 606 -25.18 31.48 -5.79
CA ALA A 606 -26.43 32.07 -5.33
C ALA A 606 -26.64 31.93 -3.81
N ASN A 607 -26.22 30.81 -3.22
CA ASN A 607 -26.32 30.56 -1.78
C ASN A 607 -25.24 31.32 -1.00
N GLN A 608 -24.04 31.46 -1.56
CA GLN A 608 -22.95 32.24 -0.95
C GLN A 608 -23.28 33.73 -0.77
N ALA A 609 -24.17 34.28 -1.60
CA ALA A 609 -24.61 35.68 -1.54
C ALA A 609 -25.72 35.92 -0.49
N ALA A 610 -26.44 34.87 -0.06
CA ALA A 610 -27.51 34.97 0.94
C ALA A 610 -27.01 34.87 2.39
N MET A 611 -25.76 34.43 2.60
CA MET A 611 -25.12 34.28 3.92
C MET A 611 -24.14 35.42 4.27
N ARG A 612 -23.91 36.36 3.37
CA ARG A 612 -23.19 37.62 3.64
C ARG A 612 -24.19 38.71 3.97
#